data_AF-A0A1R4FCG6-F1
#
_entry.id   AF-A0A1R4FCG6-F1
#
_cell.length_a   1.000
_cell.length_b   1.000
_cell.length_c   1.000
_cell.angle_alpha   90.00
_cell.angle_beta   90.00
_cell.angle_gamma   90.00
#
_symmetry.space_group_name_H-M   'P 1'
#
loop_
_entity.id
_entity.type
_entity.pdbx_description
1 polymer ?
#
loop_
_entity_poly.entity_id
_entity_poly.type
_entity_poly.pdbx_seq_one_letter_code
_entity_poly.pdbx_strand_id
1 'polypeptide(L)' 'MSEKDIVLSRYHVEGEGNSVAGWASVLIIILGFLVGTVGLFLVQDIVVYIGIGLVVLGAILWPILHAVGLGPKAH' A
#
# COMPACT_ATOMS: atom_id res chain seq x y z
N MET A 1 19.55 10.71 27.44
CA MET A 1 18.27 10.05 27.09
C MET A 1 17.67 9.51 28.37
N SER A 2 16.45 9.93 28.72
CA SER A 2 15.77 9.57 29.98
C SER A 2 15.11 8.19 29.86
N GLU A 3 14.93 7.48 30.97
CA GLU A 3 14.23 6.19 31.02
C GLU A 3 12.81 6.28 30.42
N LYS A 4 12.16 7.44 30.61
CA LYS A 4 10.86 7.77 30.02
C LYS A 4 10.92 7.78 28.49
N ASP A 5 12.01 8.29 27.91
CA ASP A 5 12.22 8.34 26.46
C ASP A 5 12.47 6.94 25.88
N ILE A 6 13.14 6.07 26.66
CA ILE A 6 13.38 4.65 26.31
C ILE A 6 12.07 3.86 26.33
N VAL A 7 11.18 4.17 27.27
CA VAL A 7 9.85 3.55 27.37
C VAL A 7 8.92 4.09 26.28
N LEU A 8 8.88 5.41 26.05
CA LEU A 8 8.03 6.03 25.02
C LEU A 8 8.41 5.55 23.61
N SER A 9 9.71 5.39 23.34
CA SER A 9 10.19 4.91 22.04
C SER A 9 9.77 3.48 21.74
N ARG A 10 9.51 2.62 22.75
CA ARG A 10 8.97 1.26 22.55
C ARG A 10 7.51 1.27 22.11
N TYR A 11 6.72 2.26 22.55
CA TYR A 11 5.30 2.39 22.19
C TYR A 11 5.10 3.01 20.79
N HIS A 12 6.10 3.69 20.24
CA HIS A 12 5.99 4.41 18.96
C HIS A 12 6.35 3.56 17.73
N VAL A 13 6.48 2.22 17.83
CA VAL A 13 7.05 1.40 16.73
C VAL A 13 6.29 0.12 16.40
N GLU A 14 5.31 -0.30 17.20
CA GLU A 14 4.61 -1.56 16.92
C GLU A 14 3.47 -1.35 15.90
N GLY A 15 3.82 -1.49 14.62
CA GLY A 15 2.83 -1.61 13.53
C GLY A 15 2.57 -0.33 12.73
N GLU A 16 3.35 0.73 12.94
CA GLU A 16 3.30 1.92 12.09
C GLU A 16 3.80 1.58 10.68
N GLY A 17 2.99 1.89 9.65
CA GLY A 17 3.33 1.61 8.25
C GLY A 17 3.39 0.13 7.83
N ASN A 18 3.33 -0.83 8.77
CA ASN A 18 3.42 -2.26 8.49
C ASN A 18 2.07 -2.97 8.71
N SER A 19 1.06 -2.60 7.92
CA SER A 19 -0.23 -3.30 7.88
C SER A 19 -0.37 -4.11 6.59
N VAL A 20 -1.10 -5.22 6.66
CA VAL A 20 -1.42 -6.05 5.48
C VAL A 20 -2.20 -5.23 4.46
N ALA A 21 -3.17 -4.42 4.91
CA ALA A 21 -3.92 -3.49 4.04
C ALA A 21 -3.01 -2.50 3.32
N GLY A 22 -2.02 -1.94 4.02
CA GLY A 22 -1.05 -1.01 3.45
C GLY A 22 -0.18 -1.68 2.38
N TRP A 23 0.53 -2.76 2.72
CA TRP A 23 1.46 -3.38 1.78
C TRP A 23 0.76 -4.07 0.60
N ALA A 24 -0.40 -4.70 0.79
CA ALA A 24 -1.15 -5.32 -0.30
C ALA A 24 -1.61 -4.29 -1.34
N SER A 25 -2.17 -3.15 -0.89
CA SER A 25 -2.61 -2.08 -1.79
C SER A 25 -1.42 -1.42 -2.50
N VAL A 26 -0.33 -1.14 -1.79
CA VAL A 26 0.89 -0.54 -2.36
C VAL A 26 1.48 -1.44 -3.45
N LEU A 27 1.59 -2.74 -3.21
CA LEU A 27 2.14 -3.69 -4.20
C LEU A 27 1.30 -3.73 -5.49
N ILE A 28 -0.03 -3.67 -5.38
CA ILE A 28 -0.92 -3.64 -6.55
C ILE A 28 -0.75 -2.33 -7.33
N ILE A 29 -0.61 -1.20 -6.63
CA ILE A 29 -0.39 0.10 -7.28
C ILE A 29 0.96 0.11 -8.00
N ILE A 30 2.03 -0.39 -7.38
CA ILE A 30 3.34 -0.54 -8.01
C ILE A 30 3.23 -1.41 -9.26
N LEU A 31 2.52 -2.54 -9.18
CA LEU A 31 2.31 -3.41 -10.33
C LEU A 31 1.55 -2.70 -11.45
N GLY A 32 0.54 -1.89 -11.11
CA GLY A 32 -0.19 -1.06 -12.08
C GLY A 32 0.71 -0.07 -12.80
N PHE A 33 1.59 0.62 -12.09
CA PHE A 33 2.57 1.52 -12.70
C PHE A 33 3.60 0.77 -13.56
N LEU A 34 4.07 -0.40 -13.13
CA LEU A 34 4.99 -1.24 -13.91
C LEU A 34 4.33 -1.69 -15.23
N VAL A 35 3.11 -2.23 -15.16
CA VAL A 35 2.34 -2.67 -16.34
C VAL A 35 2.03 -1.49 -17.26
N GLY A 36 1.57 -0.37 -16.71
CA GLY A 36 1.27 0.83 -17.47
C GLY A 36 2.51 1.39 -18.18
N THR A 37 3.66 1.40 -17.50
CA THR A 37 4.94 1.82 -18.08
C THR A 37 5.32 0.92 -19.25
N VAL A 38 5.24 -0.41 -19.10
CA VAL A 38 5.47 -1.36 -20.21
C VAL A 38 4.51 -1.10 -21.38
N GLY A 39 3.23 -0.83 -21.10
CA GLY A 39 2.24 -0.48 -22.11
C GLY A 39 2.61 0.78 -22.91
N LEU A 40 3.08 1.82 -22.23
CA LEU A 40 3.54 3.06 -22.88
C LEU A 40 4.78 2.82 -23.75
N PHE A 41 5.76 2.05 -23.25
CA PHE A 41 6.98 1.72 -24.01
C PHE A 41 6.70 0.92 -25.28
N LEU A 42 5.70 0.04 -25.25
CA LEU A 42 5.32 -0.80 -26.39
C LEU A 42 4.24 -0.18 -27.28
N VAL A 43 3.75 1.03 -26.94
CA VAL A 43 2.64 1.71 -27.64
C VAL A 43 1.39 0.80 -27.71
N GLN A 44 1.08 0.15 -26.59
CA GLN A 44 -0.05 -0.78 -26.46
C GLN A 44 -1.10 -0.19 -25.52
N ASP A 45 -2.10 0.49 -26.08
CA ASP A 45 -3.14 1.20 -25.32
C ASP A 45 -3.87 0.28 -24.34
N ILE A 46 -4.18 -0.95 -24.76
CA ILE A 46 -4.86 -1.94 -23.91
C ILE A 46 -4.05 -2.22 -22.63
N VAL A 47 -2.72 -2.33 -22.75
CA VAL A 47 -1.83 -2.61 -21.61
C VAL A 47 -1.76 -1.40 -20.67
N VAL A 48 -1.80 -0.18 -21.21
CA VAL A 48 -1.88 1.05 -20.40
C VAL A 48 -3.16 1.06 -19.56
N TYR A 49 -4.31 0.73 -20.16
CA TYR A 49 -5.58 0.66 -19.43
C TYR A 49 -5.62 -0.44 -18.37
N ILE A 50 -4.95 -1.58 -18.60
CA ILE A 50 -4.76 -2.61 -17.56
C ILE A 50 -3.96 -2.04 -16.38
N GLY A 51 -2.87 -1.31 -16.66
CA GLY A 51 -2.09 -0.63 -15.62
C GLY A 51 -2.91 0.38 -14.81
N ILE A 52 -3.70 1.22 -15.47
CA ILE A 52 -4.63 2.15 -14.82
C ILE A 52 -5.64 1.39 -13.94
N GLY A 53 -6.21 0.31 -14.46
CA GLY A 53 -7.15 -0.54 -13.71
C GLY A 53 -6.54 -1.10 -12.43
N LEU A 54 -5.27 -1.53 -12.47
CA LEU A 54 -4.55 -2.02 -11.29
C LEU A 54 -4.32 -0.90 -10.26
N VAL A 55 -3.94 0.31 -10.68
CA VAL A 55 -3.77 1.44 -9.76
C VAL A 55 -5.09 1.75 -9.04
N VAL A 56 -6.20 1.81 -9.77
CA VAL A 56 -7.54 2.03 -9.20
C VAL A 56 -7.92 0.89 -8.26
N LEU A 57 -7.66 -0.37 -8.64
CA LEU A 57 -7.92 -1.54 -7.80
C LEU A 57 -7.17 -1.46 -6.47
N GLY A 58 -5.86 -1.14 -6.50
CA GLY A 58 -5.07 -1.01 -5.27
C GLY A 58 -5.57 0.12 -4.37
N ALA A 59 -5.96 1.26 -4.93
CA ALA A 59 -6.55 2.37 -4.19
C ALA A 59 -7.87 2.00 -3.50
N ILE A 60 -8.74 1.24 -4.18
CA ILE A 60 -10.00 0.74 -3.63
C ILE A 60 -9.77 -0.38 -2.61
N LEU A 61 -8.72 -1.19 -2.79
CA LEU A 61 -8.46 -2.34 -1.92
C LEU A 61 -8.07 -1.92 -0.49
N TRP A 62 -7.38 -0.80 -0.32
CA TRP A 62 -7.02 -0.29 1.02
C TRP A 62 -8.22 -0.17 1.95
N PRO A 63 -9.27 0.63 1.66
CA PRO A 63 -10.40 0.80 2.57
C PRO A 63 -11.15 -0.52 2.81
N ILE A 64 -11.20 -1.43 1.82
CA ILE A 64 -11.79 -2.76 1.97
C ILE A 64 -10.99 -3.58 2.99
N LEU A 65 -9.67 -3.69 2.81
CA LEU A 65 -8.80 -4.44 3.71
C LEU A 65 -8.78 -3.84 5.12
N HIS A 66 -8.82 -2.51 5.21
CA HIS A 66 -8.96 -1.81 6.48
C HIS A 66 -10.28 -2.17 7.18
N ALA A 67 -11.40 -2.18 6.45
CA ALA A 67 -12.72 -2.49 7.00
C ALA A 67 -12.84 -3.94 7.51
N VAL A 68 -12.11 -4.89 6.92
CA VAL A 68 -12.09 -6.29 7.39
C VAL A 68 -11.05 -6.56 8.48
N GLY A 69 -10.44 -5.52 9.06
CA GLY A 69 -9.52 -5.64 10.19
C GLY A 69 -8.07 -5.95 9.81
N LEU A 70 -7.70 -5.84 8.53
CA LEU A 70 -6.32 -5.98 8.05
C LEU A 70 -5.56 -4.64 7.98
N GLY A 71 -6.20 -3.56 8.44
CA GLY A 71 -5.62 -2.24 8.60
C GLY A 71 -4.57 -2.16 9.71
N PRO A 72 -3.96 -0.98 9.92
CA PRO A 72 -3.09 -0.74 11.06
C PRO A 72 -3.79 -1.08 12.38
N LYS A 73 -3.06 -1.67 13.32
CA LYS A 73 -3.60 -1.93 14.67
C LYS A 73 -3.80 -0.58 15.36
N ALA A 74 -5.02 -0.33 15.83
CA ALA A 74 -5.31 0.84 16.65
C ALA A 74 -4.53 0.74 17.96
N HIS A 75 -3.87 1.84 18.34
CA HIS A 75 -3.14 2.03 19.60
C HIS A 75 -4.12 2.30 20.74
#